data_AF-A0A1S6EHN1-F1
#
_entry.id   AF-A0A1S6EHN1-F1
#
_cell.length_a   1.000
_cell.length_b   1.000
_cell.length_c   1.000
_cell.angle_alpha   90.00
_cell.angle_beta   90.00
_cell.angle_gamma   90.00
#
_symmetry.space_group_name_H-M   'P 1'
#
loop_
_entity.id
_entity.type
_entity.pdbx_description
1 polymer ?
#
loop_
_entity_poly.entity_id
_entity_poly.type
_entity_poly.pdbx_seq_one_letter_code
_entity_poly.pdbx_strand_id
1 'polypeptide(L)' 'HEKSGNEQFFTELSKWVFHERGHLKAVHMQHHKVGEANEPAIYRINDDLEFSVEIFEWSGTSWEPYVADDVQVQFYMMSP' A
#
# COMPACT_ATOMS: atom_id res chain seq x y z
N HIS A 1 42.08 -7.65 0.40
CA HIS A 1 41.56 -7.14 1.67
C HIS A 1 40.51 -8.11 2.19
N GLU A 2 40.51 -8.39 3.49
CA GLU A 2 39.48 -9.21 4.14
C GLU A 2 38.14 -8.47 4.20
N LYS A 3 37.04 -9.22 4.15
CA LYS A 3 35.67 -8.69 4.18
C LYS A 3 35.38 -8.07 5.54
N SER A 4 34.85 -6.84 5.59
CA SER A 4 34.47 -6.21 6.86
C SER A 4 33.26 -6.92 7.47
N GLY A 5 33.27 -7.14 8.80
CA GLY A 5 32.17 -7.82 9.50
C GLY A 5 30.82 -7.09 9.44
N ASN A 6 30.81 -5.79 9.12
CA ASN A 6 29.59 -4.97 9.00
C ASN A 6 29.15 -4.69 7.55
N GLU A 7 29.80 -5.28 6.56
CA GLU A 7 29.54 -4.96 5.14
C GLU A 7 28.08 -5.19 4.75
N GLN A 8 27.50 -6.35 5.12
CA GLN A 8 26.11 -6.68 4.81
C GLN A 8 25.13 -5.66 5.40
N PHE A 9 25.38 -5.19 6.63
CA PHE A 9 24.56 -4.17 7.27
C PHE A 9 24.60 -2.86 6.48
N PHE A 10 25.79 -2.39 6.11
CA PHE A 10 25.94 -1.15 5.36
C PHE A 10 25.29 -1.22 3.97
N THR A 11 25.40 -2.37 3.30
CA THR A 11 24.71 -2.62 2.02
C THR A 11 23.20 -2.55 2.17
N GLU A 12 22.62 -3.27 3.12
CA GLU A 12 21.16 -3.30 3.30
C GLU A 12 20.59 -1.97 3.82
N LEU A 13 21.35 -1.24 4.63
CA LEU A 13 21.00 0.12 5.05
C LEU A 13 21.00 1.07 3.85
N SER A 14 22.02 1.01 2.98
CA SER A 14 22.10 1.87 1.79
C SER A 14 20.91 1.62 0.85
N LYS A 15 20.57 0.35 0.58
CA LYS A 15 19.39 -0.01 -0.22
C LYS A 15 18.09 0.56 0.34
N TRP A 16 17.92 0.53 1.67
CA TRP A 16 16.73 1.10 2.31
C TRP A 16 16.68 2.62 2.20
N VAL A 17 17.80 3.31 2.49
CA VAL A 17 17.90 4.78 2.43
C VAL A 17 17.64 5.31 1.02
N PHE A 18 18.10 4.60 -0.02
CA PHE A 18 17.93 5.02 -1.41
C PHE A 18 16.69 4.44 -2.10
N HIS A 19 15.71 3.95 -1.35
CA HIS A 19 14.44 3.42 -1.86
C HIS A 19 14.59 2.22 -2.83
N GLU A 20 15.66 1.45 -2.71
CA GLU A 20 15.86 0.21 -3.46
C GLU A 20 15.12 -0.98 -2.84
N ARG A 21 14.63 -0.85 -1.59
CA ARG A 21 13.79 -1.85 -0.89
C ARG A 21 12.84 -1.20 0.12
N GLY A 22 11.73 -1.87 0.44
CA GLY A 22 10.78 -1.43 1.48
C GLY A 22 9.97 -0.19 1.08
N HIS A 23 9.75 0.00 -0.22
CA HIS A 23 8.99 1.11 -0.77
C HIS A 23 7.64 0.60 -1.27
N LEU A 24 6.57 1.08 -0.64
CA LEU A 24 5.19 0.73 -0.98
C LEU A 24 4.53 1.83 -1.82
N LYS A 25 3.65 1.41 -2.72
CA LYS A 25 2.83 2.28 -3.56
C LYS A 25 1.39 1.77 -3.56
N ALA A 26 0.46 2.62 -3.15
CA ALA A 26 -0.98 2.37 -3.27
C ALA A 26 -1.53 3.06 -4.52
N VAL A 27 -2.27 2.34 -5.35
CA VAL A 27 -2.88 2.84 -6.60
C VAL A 27 -4.29 2.30 -6.76
N HIS A 28 -5.01 2.84 -7.75
CA HIS A 28 -6.37 2.40 -8.11
C HIS A 28 -7.31 2.30 -6.91
N MET A 29 -7.25 3.29 -6.02
CA MET A 29 -8.21 3.40 -4.93
C MET A 29 -9.59 3.66 -5.53
N GLN A 30 -10.54 2.78 -5.24
CA GLN A 30 -11.89 2.81 -5.79
C GLN A 30 -12.89 2.45 -4.71
N HIS A 31 -14.10 3.02 -4.85
CA HIS A 31 -15.19 2.71 -3.96
C HIS A 31 -16.54 2.85 -4.68
N HIS A 32 -17.45 1.90 -4.51
CA HIS A 32 -18.75 1.96 -5.17
C HIS A 32 -19.80 1.21 -4.37
N LYS A 33 -21.07 1.44 -4.67
CA LYS A 33 -22.15 0.66 -4.06
C LYS A 33 -22.07 -0.78 -4.56
N VAL A 34 -22.36 -1.75 -3.69
CA VAL A 34 -22.40 -3.17 -4.08
C VAL A 34 -23.32 -3.35 -5.30
N GLY A 35 -22.80 -3.96 -6.35
CA GLY A 35 -23.53 -4.21 -7.61
C GLY A 35 -23.48 -3.07 -8.63
N GLU A 36 -22.86 -1.94 -8.32
CA GLU A 36 -22.55 -0.85 -9.26
C GLU A 36 -21.07 -0.89 -9.64
N ALA A 37 -20.68 -0.38 -10.81
CA ALA A 37 -19.27 -0.35 -11.23
C ALA A 37 -18.59 1.00 -11.01
N ASN A 38 -19.37 2.05 -10.75
CA ASN A 38 -18.90 3.42 -10.72
C ASN A 38 -19.06 4.02 -9.33
N GLU A 39 -18.17 4.96 -9.01
CA GLU A 39 -18.29 5.80 -7.82
C GLU A 39 -19.61 6.59 -7.85
N PRO A 40 -20.48 6.45 -6.84
CA PRO A 40 -21.69 7.24 -6.75
C PRO A 40 -21.32 8.67 -6.32
N ALA A 41 -22.06 9.65 -6.82
CA ALA A 41 -21.87 11.04 -6.41
C ALA A 41 -22.15 11.25 -4.90
N ILE A 42 -23.10 10.49 -4.34
CA ILE A 42 -23.53 10.59 -2.94
C ILE A 42 -23.96 9.20 -2.43
N TYR A 43 -23.55 8.87 -1.22
CA TYR A 43 -24.04 7.72 -0.46
C TYR A 43 -25.21 8.11 0.45
N ARG A 44 -26.11 7.16 0.70
CA ARG A 44 -27.20 7.27 1.67
C ARG A 44 -26.87 6.50 2.93
N ILE A 45 -27.59 6.82 4.01
CA ILE A 45 -27.53 6.07 5.26
C ILE A 45 -27.88 4.60 4.96
N ASN A 46 -27.04 3.68 5.43
CA ASN A 46 -27.15 2.24 5.22
C ASN A 46 -26.96 1.75 3.78
N ASP A 47 -26.30 2.52 2.91
CA ASP A 47 -25.82 1.96 1.63
C ASP A 47 -24.71 0.93 1.88
N ASP A 48 -24.80 -0.22 1.22
CA ASP A 48 -23.72 -1.19 1.15
C ASP A 48 -22.66 -0.76 0.12
N LEU A 49 -21.38 -0.90 0.48
CA LEU A 49 -20.23 -0.35 -0.22
C LEU A 49 -19.15 -1.43 -0.40
N GLU A 50 -18.51 -1.44 -1.57
CA GLU A 50 -17.24 -2.12 -1.80
C GLU A 50 -16.11 -1.10 -1.90
N PHE A 51 -15.01 -1.35 -1.19
CA PHE A 51 -13.78 -0.56 -1.23
C PHE A 51 -12.64 -1.45 -1.69
N SER A 52 -11.85 -0.96 -2.64
CA SER A 52 -10.68 -1.67 -3.15
C SER A 52 -9.49 -0.73 -3.30
N VAL A 53 -8.30 -1.28 -3.02
CA VAL A 53 -7.02 -0.62 -3.23
C VAL A 53 -6.00 -1.65 -3.69
N GLU A 54 -5.17 -1.28 -4.65
CA GLU A 54 -4.04 -2.10 -5.08
C GLU A 54 -2.76 -1.57 -4.42
N ILE A 55 -2.04 -2.45 -3.72
CA ILE A 55 -0.78 -2.11 -3.05
C ILE A 55 0.34 -2.89 -3.72
N PHE A 56 1.42 -2.18 -4.08
CA PHE A 56 2.62 -2.76 -4.68
C PHE A 56 3.84 -2.44 -3.83
N GLU A 57 4.81 -3.35 -3.82
CA GLU A 57 6.15 -3.16 -3.26
C GLU A 57 7.19 -3.12 -4.39
N TRP A 58 8.19 -2.25 -4.24
CA TRP A 58 9.35 -2.22 -5.13
C TRP A 58 10.36 -3.30 -4.74
N SER A 59 10.62 -4.26 -5.63
CA SER A 59 11.59 -5.35 -5.42
C SER A 59 13.05 -4.94 -5.69
N GLY A 60 13.29 -3.69 -6.07
CA GLY A 60 14.58 -3.21 -6.58
C GLY A 60 14.62 -3.12 -8.11
N THR A 61 13.78 -3.91 -8.80
CA THR A 61 13.71 -3.94 -10.27
C THR A 61 12.32 -3.72 -10.83
N SER A 62 11.27 -4.12 -10.11
CA SER A 62 9.88 -4.02 -10.54
C SER A 62 8.92 -3.75 -9.38
N TRP A 63 7.73 -3.25 -9.72
CA TRP A 63 6.61 -3.17 -8.80
C TRP A 63 5.87 -4.51 -8.79
N GLU A 64 5.78 -5.13 -7.62
CA GLU A 64 5.15 -6.44 -7.41
C GLU A 64 4.00 -6.33 -6.41
N PRO A 65 2.93 -7.16 -6.51
CA PRO A 65 1.83 -7.10 -5.57
C PRO A 65 2.31 -7.28 -4.12
N TYR A 66 1.90 -6.37 -3.24
CA TYR A 66 2.21 -6.47 -1.82
C TYR A 66 1.28 -7.50 -1.17
N VAL A 67 1.87 -8.51 -0.52
CA VAL A 67 1.14 -9.60 0.14
C VAL A 67 1.23 -9.42 1.65
N ALA A 68 0.09 -9.14 2.28
CA ALA A 68 -0.04 -8.93 3.71
C ALA A 68 -1.38 -9.45 4.23
N ASP A 69 -1.44 -9.77 5.52
CA ASP A 69 -2.64 -10.27 6.22
C ASP A 69 -3.18 -9.27 7.26
N ASP A 70 -2.55 -8.11 7.40
CA ASP A 70 -2.80 -7.12 8.46
C ASP A 70 -3.23 -5.74 7.95
N VAL A 71 -3.62 -5.61 6.68
CA VAL A 71 -4.12 -4.36 6.11
C VAL A 71 -5.51 -4.03 6.68
N GLN A 72 -5.68 -2.80 7.18
CA GLN A 72 -6.94 -2.33 7.77
C GLN A 72 -7.46 -1.09 7.06
N VAL A 73 -8.79 -0.99 6.93
CA VAL A 73 -9.51 0.21 6.45
C VAL A 73 -10.23 0.87 7.62
N GLN A 74 -10.19 2.20 7.68
CA GLN A 74 -10.89 2.98 8.71
C GLN A 74 -11.75 4.06 8.05
N PHE A 75 -13.05 4.04 8.36
CA PHE A 75 -13.97 5.13 8.05
C PHE A 75 -14.17 5.96 9.32
N TYR A 76 -13.82 7.23 9.28
CA TYR A 76 -14.04 8.14 10.39
C TYR A 76 -14.72 9.43 9.91
N MET A 77 -15.61 9.95 10.74
CA MET A 77 -16.09 11.32 10.63
C MET A 77 -15.39 12.11 11.73
N MET A 78 -14.70 13.19 11.37
CA MET A 78 -14.22 14.15 12.38
C MET A 78 -15.44 14.77 13.06
N SER A 79 -15.44 14.82 14.39
CA SER A 79 -16.42 15.62 15.14
C SER A 79 -16.29 17.09 14.73
N PRO A 80 -17.41 17.82 14.51
CA PRO A 80 -17.37 19.24 14.19
C PRO A 80 -16.81 20.11 15.33
#